data_AF-A0A9P0EAL1-F1
#
_entry.id   AF-A0A9P0EAL1-F1
#
_cell.length_a   1.000
_cell.length_b   1.000
_cell.length_c   1.000
_cell.angle_alpha   90.00
_cell.angle_beta   90.00
_cell.angle_gamma   90.00
#
_symmetry.space_group_name_H-M   'P 1'
#
loop_
_entity.id
_entity.type
_entity.pdbx_description
1 polymer ?
#
loop_
_entity_poly.entity_id
_entity_poly.type
_entity_poly.pdbx_seq_one_letter_code
_entity_poly.pdbx_strand_id
1 'polypeptide(L)'
;MNVERLFKEELEYELKIRGITGINTVDEMRKKLRTILKLETTGKYVPPVVELPSASELLVCEEKLTIIGKKIFSISPTSSADEIDKIDTGLLHLINRLNQITTTDATEIGKKSEAVPKCLGLFEEFVKKLENQNKNVKEQNPEDSQQRNIAKGINDESAENIQRLTKAVHEDVGIMMIDYAKK
;
A
#
# COMPACT_ATOMS: atom_id res chain seq x y z
N MET A 1 6.90 0.07 -3.14
CA MET A 1 6.80 0.81 -1.87
C MET A 1 8.08 1.58 -1.62
N ASN A 2 8.02 2.89 -1.36
CA ASN A 2 9.20 3.72 -1.12
C ASN A 2 9.52 3.82 0.39
N VAL A 3 10.64 3.23 0.82
CA VAL A 3 11.06 3.17 2.24
C VAL A 3 11.28 4.55 2.87
N GLU A 4 11.70 5.55 2.08
CA GLU A 4 11.95 6.90 2.61
C GLU A 4 10.66 7.60 3.09
N ARG A 5 9.52 7.18 2.53
CA ARG A 5 8.22 7.82 2.74
C ARG A 5 7.37 7.13 3.80
N LEU A 6 7.84 5.98 4.30
CA LEU A 6 7.20 5.28 5.41
C LEU A 6 7.36 6.07 6.71
N PHE A 7 6.27 6.11 7.49
CA PHE A 7 6.30 6.61 8.85
C PHE A 7 7.00 5.61 9.78
N LYS A 8 7.44 6.09 10.95
CA LYS A 8 8.17 5.27 11.94
C LYS A 8 7.44 3.96 12.27
N GLU A 9 6.14 4.04 12.55
CA GLU A 9 5.31 2.86 12.88
C GLU A 9 5.25 1.83 11.74
N GLU A 10 5.34 2.28 10.49
CA GLU A 10 5.33 1.43 9.30
C GLU A 10 6.68 0.74 9.12
N LEU A 11 7.76 1.48 9.36
CA LEU A 11 9.11 0.91 9.38
C LEU A 11 9.25 -0.14 10.48
N GLU A 12 8.75 0.16 11.69
CA GLU A 12 8.72 -0.78 12.80
C GLU A 12 7.90 -2.02 12.46
N TYR A 13 6.74 -1.84 11.84
CA TYR A 13 5.90 -2.93 11.37
C TYR A 13 6.65 -3.86 10.39
N GLU A 14 7.18 -3.29 9.31
CA GLU A 14 7.87 -4.05 8.25
C GLU A 14 9.11 -4.79 8.77
N LEU A 15 9.82 -4.22 9.74
CA LEU A 15 10.95 -4.89 10.40
C LEU A 15 10.47 -6.00 11.35
N LYS A 16 9.40 -5.74 12.11
CA LYS A 16 8.84 -6.69 13.08
C LYS A 16 8.35 -7.97 12.40
N ILE A 17 7.60 -7.87 11.30
CA ILE A 17 7.10 -9.04 10.55
C ILE A 17 8.24 -9.88 9.96
N ARG A 18 9.45 -9.32 9.85
CA ARG A 18 10.68 -9.98 9.39
C ARG A 18 11.57 -10.47 10.55
N GLY A 19 11.06 -10.43 11.78
CA GLY A 19 11.79 -10.86 12.98
C GLY A 19 12.89 -9.90 13.44
N ILE A 20 12.83 -8.63 13.03
CA ILE A 20 13.85 -7.63 13.39
C ILE A 20 13.25 -6.63 14.36
N THR A 21 13.88 -6.53 15.53
CA THR A 21 13.47 -5.65 16.62
C THR A 21 14.68 -4.91 17.19
N GLY A 22 14.45 -3.93 18.07
CA GLY A 22 15.51 -3.23 18.79
C GLY A 22 16.25 -2.15 18.01
N ILE A 23 15.73 -1.72 16.86
CA ILE A 23 16.24 -0.55 16.12
C ILE A 23 15.46 0.67 16.61
N ASN A 24 16.17 1.70 17.06
CA ASN A 24 15.54 2.84 17.74
C ASN A 24 15.47 4.12 16.89
N THR A 25 16.25 4.20 15.80
CA THR A 25 16.31 5.37 14.93
C THR A 25 15.69 5.09 13.57
N VAL A 26 14.95 6.08 13.04
CA VAL A 26 14.27 5.96 11.73
C VAL A 26 15.28 5.72 10.60
N ASP A 27 16.44 6.37 10.65
CA ASP A 27 17.48 6.22 9.61
C ASP A 27 18.06 4.80 9.57
N GLU A 28 18.31 4.20 10.74
CA GLU A 28 18.73 2.81 10.83
C GLU A 28 17.63 1.85 10.37
N MET A 29 16.37 2.12 10.74
CA MET A 29 15.23 1.30 10.29
C MET A 29 15.14 1.29 8.77
N ARG A 30 15.21 2.47 8.13
CA ARG A 30 15.18 2.63 6.68
C ARG A 30 16.35 1.94 5.99
N LYS A 31 17.58 2.14 6.50
CA LYS A 31 18.78 1.47 5.98
C LYS A 31 18.66 -0.05 6.05
N LYS A 32 18.19 -0.56 7.19
CA LYS A 32 18.02 -1.99 7.42
C LYS A 32 16.95 -2.57 6.50
N LEU A 33 15.77 -1.94 6.43
CA LEU A 33 14.65 -2.37 5.59
C LEU A 33 15.04 -2.40 4.10
N ARG A 34 15.72 -1.36 3.59
CA ARG A 34 16.23 -1.36 2.21
C ARG A 34 17.13 -2.55 1.91
N THR A 35 18.05 -2.83 2.83
CA THR A 35 19.00 -3.94 2.68
C THR A 35 18.25 -5.27 2.57
N ILE A 36 17.23 -5.45 3.41
CA ILE A 36 16.44 -6.68 3.44
C ILE A 36 15.60 -6.83 2.18
N LEU A 37 14.85 -5.80 1.79
CA LEU A 37 14.04 -5.83 0.56
C LEU A 37 14.91 -6.14 -0.68
N LYS A 38 16.15 -5.63 -0.74
CA LYS A 38 17.11 -5.99 -1.79
C LYS A 38 17.52 -7.47 -1.75
N LEU A 39 17.67 -8.05 -0.56
CA LEU A 39 18.00 -9.47 -0.43
C LEU A 39 16.79 -10.37 -0.74
N GLU A 40 15.57 -9.96 -0.36
CA GLU A 40 14.32 -10.65 -0.69
C GLU A 40 14.11 -10.70 -2.20
N THR A 41 14.22 -9.55 -2.88
CA THR A 41 14.08 -9.46 -4.34
C THR A 41 15.13 -10.25 -5.12
N THR A 42 16.29 -10.52 -4.51
CA THR A 42 17.35 -11.35 -5.13
C THR A 42 17.29 -12.81 -4.69
N GLY A 43 16.29 -13.21 -3.88
CA GLY A 43 16.15 -14.56 -3.34
C GLY A 43 17.25 -14.96 -2.34
N LYS A 44 18.07 -14.01 -1.89
CA LYS A 44 19.18 -14.23 -0.95
C LYS A 44 18.76 -14.20 0.51
N TYR A 45 17.51 -13.81 0.76
CA TYR A 45 16.92 -13.79 2.09
C TYR A 45 15.46 -14.19 1.98
N VAL A 46 15.08 -15.14 2.83
CA VAL A 46 13.68 -15.51 3.05
C VAL A 46 13.38 -15.10 4.48
N PRO A 47 12.54 -14.09 4.71
CA PRO A 47 12.24 -13.65 6.07
C PRO A 47 11.55 -14.77 6.84
N PRO A 48 11.84 -14.90 8.15
CA PRO A 48 10.98 -15.70 9.01
C PRO A 48 9.60 -15.06 9.03
N VAL A 49 8.55 -15.86 8.89
CA VAL A 49 7.17 -15.38 9.00
C VAL A 49 6.87 -15.19 10.49
N VAL A 50 6.90 -13.95 10.95
CA VAL A 50 6.42 -13.62 12.29
C VAL A 50 4.93 -13.35 12.21
N GLU A 51 4.12 -14.31 12.67
CA GLU A 51 2.68 -14.16 12.71
C GLU A 51 2.30 -13.14 13.79
N LEU A 52 1.58 -12.09 13.39
CA LEU A 52 0.99 -11.11 14.27
C LEU A 52 -0.49 -11.45 14.51
N PRO A 53 -1.06 -11.13 15.68
CA PRO A 53 -2.47 -11.41 15.95
C PRO A 53 -3.40 -10.71 14.94
N SER A 54 -4.14 -11.50 14.17
CA SER A 54 -5.01 -11.02 13.09
C SER A 54 -6.05 -9.99 13.54
N ALA A 55 -6.70 -10.17 14.70
CA ALA A 55 -7.57 -9.14 15.29
C ALA A 55 -6.88 -7.78 15.48
N SER A 56 -5.65 -7.77 15.99
CA SER A 56 -4.90 -6.53 16.21
C SER A 56 -4.49 -5.88 14.89
N GLU A 57 -4.10 -6.68 13.91
CA GLU A 57 -3.71 -6.21 12.59
C GLU A 57 -4.88 -5.56 11.84
N LEU A 58 -6.06 -6.20 11.90
CA LEU A 58 -7.29 -5.68 11.29
C LEU A 58 -7.69 -4.32 11.88
N LEU A 59 -7.62 -4.16 13.20
CA LEU A 59 -7.91 -2.87 13.86
C LEU A 59 -6.99 -1.76 13.36
N VAL A 60 -5.68 -2.03 13.24
CA VAL A 60 -4.73 -1.03 12.72
C VAL A 60 -5.00 -0.73 11.25
N CYS A 61 -5.42 -1.72 10.46
CA CYS A 61 -5.78 -1.51 9.06
C CYS A 61 -7.03 -0.63 8.92
N GLU A 62 -8.06 -0.84 9.75
CA GLU A 62 -9.27 -0.02 9.80
C GLU A 62 -8.97 1.44 10.16
N GLU A 63 -8.11 1.66 11.15
CA GLU A 63 -7.67 3.00 11.53
C GLU A 63 -6.91 3.68 10.38
N LYS A 64 -5.97 2.97 9.75
CA LYS A 64 -5.21 3.49 8.60
C LYS A 64 -6.08 3.77 7.38
N LEU A 65 -7.07 2.93 7.09
CA LEU A 65 -8.06 3.19 6.03
C LEU A 65 -8.72 4.55 6.25
N THR A 66 -9.14 4.84 7.49
CA THR A 66 -9.78 6.09 7.85
C THR A 66 -8.83 7.29 7.68
N ILE A 67 -7.59 7.16 8.16
CA ILE A 67 -6.59 8.24 8.08
C ILE A 67 -6.23 8.53 6.62
N ILE A 68 -5.93 7.50 5.84
CA ILE A 68 -5.56 7.64 4.43
C ILE A 68 -6.73 8.18 3.61
N GLY A 69 -7.96 7.70 3.86
CA GLY A 69 -9.15 8.22 3.20
C GLY A 69 -9.34 9.72 3.41
N LYS A 70 -9.14 10.22 4.64
CA LYS A 70 -9.16 11.66 4.93
C LYS A 70 -8.09 12.43 4.16
N LYS A 71 -6.87 11.89 4.09
CA LYS A 71 -5.77 12.50 3.32
C LYS A 71 -6.09 12.59 1.83
N ILE A 72 -6.62 11.51 1.24
CA ILE A 72 -7.04 11.49 -0.17
C ILE A 72 -8.12 12.54 -0.42
N PHE A 73 -9.12 12.63 0.46
CA PHE A 73 -10.18 13.62 0.32
C PHE A 73 -9.67 15.07 0.41
N SER A 74 -8.63 15.29 1.21
CA SER A 74 -7.98 16.60 1.37
C SER A 74 -7.02 17.00 0.23
N ILE A 75 -6.79 16.12 -0.75
CA ILE A 75 -5.93 16.43 -1.91
C ILE A 75 -6.51 17.64 -2.66
N SER A 76 -5.66 18.65 -2.88
CA SER A 76 -6.00 19.92 -3.52
C SER A 76 -4.95 20.29 -4.56
N PRO A 77 -5.23 21.20 -5.52
CA PRO A 77 -4.26 21.58 -6.55
C PRO A 77 -2.93 22.13 -6.03
N THR A 78 -2.88 22.58 -4.77
CA THR A 78 -1.65 23.06 -4.11
C THR A 78 -0.96 21.99 -3.26
N SER A 79 -1.50 20.77 -3.20
CA SER A 79 -0.86 19.65 -2.52
C SER A 79 0.49 19.35 -3.16
N SER A 80 1.49 19.17 -2.30
CA SER A 80 2.86 18.90 -2.74
C SER A 80 3.02 17.49 -3.29
N ALA A 81 4.01 17.29 -4.16
CA ALA A 81 4.36 15.96 -4.66
C ALA A 81 4.69 14.98 -3.51
N ASP A 82 5.40 15.45 -2.47
CA ASP A 82 5.75 14.64 -1.30
C ASP A 82 4.52 14.15 -0.52
N GLU A 83 3.47 14.97 -0.38
CA GLU A 83 2.22 14.55 0.26
C GLU A 83 1.51 13.47 -0.55
N ILE A 84 1.40 13.67 -1.86
CA ILE A 84 0.79 12.71 -2.80
C ILE A 84 1.53 11.36 -2.71
N ASP A 85 2.83 11.43 -2.76
CA ASP A 85 3.74 10.30 -2.71
C ASP A 85 3.69 9.52 -1.39
N LYS A 86 3.46 10.22 -0.27
CA LYS A 86 3.22 9.60 1.05
C LYS A 86 1.87 8.88 1.09
N ILE A 87 0.84 9.43 0.45
CA ILE A 87 -0.47 8.76 0.34
C ILE A 87 -0.34 7.47 -0.46
N ASP A 88 0.32 7.52 -1.62
CA ASP A 88 0.59 6.34 -2.46
C ASP A 88 1.36 5.26 -1.69
N THR A 89 2.45 5.65 -1.02
CA THR A 89 3.25 4.73 -0.19
C THR A 89 2.42 4.12 0.94
N GLY A 90 1.58 4.92 1.61
CA GLY A 90 0.70 4.46 2.68
C GLY A 90 -0.37 3.49 2.20
N LEU A 91 -0.97 3.72 1.04
CA LEU A 91 -1.93 2.81 0.40
C LEU A 91 -1.26 1.47 0.06
N LEU A 92 -0.06 1.50 -0.54
CA LEU A 92 0.71 0.30 -0.86
C LEU A 92 1.10 -0.50 0.40
N HIS A 93 1.51 0.18 1.46
CA HIS A 93 1.79 -0.47 2.74
C HIS A 93 0.53 -1.11 3.33
N LEU A 94 -0.60 -0.41 3.28
CA LEU A 94 -1.87 -0.91 3.83
C LEU A 94 -2.38 -2.16 3.10
N ILE A 95 -2.36 -2.18 1.76
CA ILE A 95 -2.78 -3.37 1.01
C ILE A 95 -1.84 -4.56 1.25
N ASN A 96 -0.53 -4.32 1.32
CA ASN A 96 0.44 -5.37 1.65
C ASN A 96 0.18 -5.97 3.04
N ARG A 97 -0.09 -5.11 4.02
CA ARG A 97 -0.46 -5.53 5.38
C ARG A 97 -1.73 -6.36 5.41
N LEU A 98 -2.80 -5.91 4.73
CA LEU A 98 -4.05 -6.66 4.62
C LEU A 98 -3.83 -8.04 3.99
N ASN A 99 -3.00 -8.13 2.95
CA ASN A 99 -2.69 -9.39 2.28
C ASN A 99 -1.98 -10.39 3.21
N GLN A 100 -1.10 -9.89 4.09
CA GLN A 100 -0.36 -10.73 5.04
C GLN A 100 -1.22 -11.29 6.19
N ILE A 101 -2.40 -10.72 6.46
CA ILE A 101 -3.29 -11.21 7.53
C ILE A 101 -3.82 -12.59 7.15
N THR A 102 -3.36 -13.63 7.82
CA THR A 102 -3.86 -15.00 7.69
C THR A 102 -4.68 -15.37 8.92
N THR A 103 -5.91 -15.80 8.73
CA THR A 103 -6.78 -16.21 9.83
C THR A 103 -7.78 -17.26 9.40
N THR A 104 -8.14 -18.15 10.33
CA THR A 104 -9.21 -19.14 10.18
C THR A 104 -10.48 -18.72 10.91
N ASP A 105 -10.46 -17.60 11.65
CA ASP A 105 -11.63 -17.09 12.35
C ASP A 105 -12.59 -16.42 11.36
N ALA A 106 -13.85 -16.86 11.34
CA ALA A 106 -14.85 -16.38 10.39
C ALA A 106 -15.16 -14.88 10.55
N THR A 107 -15.09 -14.34 11.77
CA THR A 107 -15.32 -12.91 12.03
C THR A 107 -14.18 -12.08 11.46
N GLU A 108 -12.94 -12.51 11.68
CA GLU A 108 -11.75 -11.84 11.13
C GLU A 108 -11.68 -11.94 9.61
N ILE A 109 -12.05 -13.08 9.01
CA ILE A 109 -12.19 -13.23 7.56
C ILE A 109 -13.21 -12.24 7.00
N GLY A 110 -14.37 -12.09 7.66
CA GLY A 110 -15.39 -11.12 7.28
C GLY A 110 -14.85 -9.69 7.28
N LYS A 111 -14.17 -9.28 8.36
CA LYS A 111 -13.53 -7.96 8.46
C LYS A 111 -12.47 -7.72 7.39
N LYS A 112 -11.58 -8.69 7.13
CA LYS A 112 -10.59 -8.60 6.05
C LYS A 112 -11.27 -8.43 4.69
N SER A 113 -12.32 -9.21 4.44
CA SER A 113 -13.10 -9.17 3.20
C SER A 113 -13.82 -7.84 2.99
N GLU A 114 -14.16 -7.11 4.05
CA GLU A 114 -14.66 -5.74 3.94
C GLU A 114 -13.55 -4.70 3.76
N ALA A 115 -12.40 -4.90 4.42
CA ALA A 115 -11.30 -3.93 4.42
C ALA A 115 -10.57 -3.87 3.07
N VAL A 116 -10.38 -5.01 2.40
CA VAL A 116 -9.69 -5.07 1.10
C VAL A 116 -10.39 -4.24 0.02
N PRO A 117 -11.72 -4.39 -0.24
CA PRO A 117 -12.43 -3.55 -1.19
C PRO A 117 -12.41 -2.06 -0.82
N LYS A 118 -12.50 -1.72 0.49
CA LYS A 118 -12.38 -0.33 0.95
C LYS A 118 -11.00 0.24 0.59
N CYS A 119 -9.92 -0.52 0.76
CA CYS A 119 -8.57 -0.11 0.39
C CYS A 119 -8.44 0.12 -1.12
N LEU A 120 -8.95 -0.81 -1.94
CA LEU A 120 -8.94 -0.67 -3.40
C LEU A 120 -9.77 0.53 -3.88
N GLY A 121 -10.93 0.77 -3.26
CA GLY A 121 -11.73 1.97 -3.55
C GLY A 121 -10.99 3.27 -3.24
N LEU A 122 -10.16 3.30 -2.20
CA LEU A 122 -9.29 4.45 -1.92
C LEU A 122 -8.18 4.62 -2.97
N PHE A 123 -7.61 3.53 -3.50
CA PHE A 123 -6.67 3.62 -4.63
C PHE A 123 -7.34 4.23 -5.86
N GLU A 124 -8.54 3.78 -6.21
CA GLU A 124 -9.28 4.34 -7.36
C GLU A 124 -9.59 5.83 -7.17
N GLU A 125 -10.06 6.23 -5.99
CA GLU A 125 -10.33 7.63 -5.67
C GLU A 125 -9.06 8.49 -5.72
N PHE A 126 -7.96 7.96 -5.18
CA PHE A 126 -6.65 8.62 -5.23
C PHE A 126 -6.21 8.87 -6.68
N VAL A 127 -6.26 7.86 -7.54
CA VAL A 127 -5.93 8.00 -8.97
C VAL A 127 -6.83 9.04 -9.65
N LYS A 128 -8.15 8.98 -9.43
CA LYS A 128 -9.11 9.96 -9.98
C LYS A 128 -8.78 11.39 -9.56
N LYS A 129 -8.38 11.61 -8.30
CA LYS A 129 -7.97 12.93 -7.80
C LYS A 129 -6.73 13.44 -8.54
N LEU A 130 -5.72 12.60 -8.76
CA LEU A 130 -4.50 12.97 -9.48
C LEU A 130 -4.78 13.27 -10.96
N GLU A 131 -5.64 12.51 -11.62
CA GLU A 131 -6.05 12.76 -13.00
C GLU A 131 -6.75 14.12 -13.15
N ASN A 132 -7.65 14.44 -12.23
CA ASN A 132 -8.38 15.71 -12.23
C ASN A 132 -7.46 16.92 -12.01
N GLN A 133 -6.44 16.80 -11.16
CA GLN A 133 -5.43 17.84 -11.01
C GLN A 133 -4.65 18.09 -12.30
N ASN A 134 -4.25 17.02 -12.99
CA ASN A 134 -3.50 17.12 -14.23
C ASN A 134 -4.31 17.74 -15.38
N LYS A 135 -5.63 17.51 -15.43
CA LYS A 135 -6.52 18.14 -16.42
C LYS A 135 -6.62 19.65 -16.22
N ASN A 136 -6.83 20.09 -14.97
CA ASN A 136 -6.94 21.52 -14.64
C ASN A 136 -5.67 22.31 -14.99
N VAL A 137 -4.48 21.70 -14.86
CA VAL A 137 -3.20 22.36 -15.23
C VAL A 137 -3.03 22.49 -16.74
N LYS A 138 -3.53 21.54 -17.54
CA LYS A 138 -3.44 21.59 -19.01
C LYS A 138 -4.36 22.64 -19.63
N GLU A 139 -5.53 22.85 -19.05
CA GLU A 139 -6.49 23.87 -19.51
C GLU A 139 -6.03 25.30 -19.21
N GLN A 140 -5.16 25.48 -18.20
CA GLN A 140 -4.66 26.79 -17.79
C GLN A 140 -3.37 27.23 -18.51
N ASN A 141 -2.65 26.34 -19.22
CA ASN A 141 -1.44 26.74 -19.95
C ASN A 141 -1.08 25.77 -21.10
N PRO A 142 -1.64 25.94 -22.32
CA PRO A 142 -1.42 25.03 -23.45
C PRO A 142 -0.01 25.10 -24.08
N GLU A 143 0.80 26.13 -23.79
CA GLU A 143 2.06 26.38 -24.51
C GLU A 143 3.32 25.67 -23.95
N ASP A 144 3.31 25.15 -22.71
CA ASP A 144 4.50 24.55 -22.07
C ASP A 144 4.59 23.00 -22.16
N SER A 145 3.92 22.41 -23.15
CA SER A 145 3.69 20.95 -23.25
C SER A 145 4.93 20.07 -23.46
N GLN A 146 6.14 20.61 -23.59
CA GLN A 146 7.33 19.86 -23.99
C GLN A 146 8.25 19.36 -22.86
N GLN A 147 7.99 19.67 -21.58
CA GLN A 147 8.95 19.32 -20.49
C GLN A 147 8.55 18.19 -19.51
N ARG A 148 7.40 17.51 -19.65
CA ARG A 148 6.93 16.58 -18.59
C ARG A 148 7.05 15.09 -18.95
N ASN A 149 8.25 14.53 -18.83
CA ASN A 149 8.51 13.08 -18.88
C ASN A 149 8.49 12.39 -17.49
N ILE A 150 8.30 13.11 -16.38
CA ILE A 150 8.42 12.54 -15.02
C ILE A 150 7.08 11.95 -14.52
N ALA A 151 5.93 12.52 -14.89
CA ALA A 151 4.62 12.07 -14.41
C ALA A 151 4.10 10.80 -15.12
N LYS A 152 4.63 10.46 -16.29
CA LYS A 152 4.20 9.28 -17.05
C LYS A 152 4.69 7.98 -16.42
N GLY A 153 5.90 7.97 -15.85
CA GLY A 153 6.49 6.79 -15.21
C GLY A 153 5.80 6.36 -13.91
N ILE A 154 5.30 7.32 -13.12
CA ILE A 154 4.60 7.03 -11.85
C ILE A 154 3.22 6.41 -12.11
N ASN A 155 2.51 6.87 -13.16
CA ASN A 155 1.21 6.34 -13.52
C ASN A 155 1.26 4.90 -14.05
N ASP A 156 2.26 4.57 -14.85
CA ASP A 156 2.39 3.24 -15.44
C ASP A 156 2.76 2.19 -14.37
N GLU A 157 3.67 2.51 -13.44
CA GLU A 157 4.10 1.58 -12.38
C GLU A 157 3.01 1.34 -11.32
N SER A 158 2.24 2.38 -10.94
CA SER A 158 1.12 2.22 -10.00
C SER A 158 -0.06 1.46 -10.63
N ALA A 159 -0.38 1.70 -11.90
CA ALA A 159 -1.44 0.96 -12.61
C ALA A 159 -1.09 -0.53 -12.78
N GLU A 160 0.16 -0.84 -13.13
CA GLU A 160 0.62 -2.22 -13.29
C GLU A 160 0.65 -2.96 -11.94
N ASN A 161 1.04 -2.28 -10.85
CA ASN A 161 0.98 -2.84 -9.50
C ASN A 161 -0.45 -3.10 -9.03
N ILE A 162 -1.39 -2.19 -9.30
CA ILE A 162 -2.82 -2.41 -9.01
C ILE A 162 -3.33 -3.62 -9.78
N GLN A 163 -3.07 -3.74 -11.08
CA GLN A 163 -3.50 -4.90 -11.87
C GLN A 163 -2.91 -6.23 -11.34
N ARG A 164 -1.62 -6.25 -10.97
CA ARG A 164 -0.99 -7.45 -10.38
C ARG A 164 -1.60 -7.82 -9.04
N LEU A 165 -1.84 -6.84 -8.17
CA LEU A 165 -2.45 -7.07 -6.85
C LEU A 165 -3.91 -7.51 -6.99
N THR A 166 -4.70 -6.89 -7.86
CA THR A 166 -6.10 -7.30 -8.12
C THR A 166 -6.15 -8.73 -8.64
N LYS A 167 -5.24 -9.12 -9.55
CA LYS A 167 -5.18 -10.49 -10.07
C LYS A 167 -4.84 -11.52 -8.99
N ALA A 168 -3.83 -11.23 -8.15
CA ALA A 168 -3.44 -12.10 -7.04
C ALA A 168 -4.58 -12.28 -6.01
N VAL A 169 -5.29 -11.20 -5.67
CA VAL A 169 -6.44 -11.27 -4.75
C VAL A 169 -7.58 -12.11 -5.32
N HIS A 170 -7.88 -12.01 -6.62
CA HIS A 170 -8.93 -12.83 -7.24
C HIS A 170 -8.56 -14.31 -7.30
N GLU A 171 -7.29 -14.65 -7.52
CA GLU A 171 -6.80 -16.03 -7.53
C GLU A 171 -6.89 -16.65 -6.12
N ASP A 172 -6.48 -15.94 -5.07
CA ASP A 172 -6.57 -16.43 -3.68
C ASP A 172 -8.01 -16.57 -3.17
N VAL A 173 -8.89 -15.61 -3.48
CA VAL A 173 -10.31 -15.68 -3.09
C VAL A 173 -11.04 -16.78 -3.87
N GLY A 174 -10.69 -16.97 -5.15
CA GLY A 174 -11.24 -18.04 -5.98
C GLY A 174 -10.90 -19.44 -5.46
N ILE A 175 -9.66 -19.63 -4.99
CA ILE A 175 -9.22 -20.91 -4.39
C ILE A 175 -9.94 -21.17 -3.06
N MET A 176 -10.09 -20.17 -2.18
CA MET A 176 -10.84 -20.32 -0.93
C MET A 176 -12.32 -20.66 -1.13
N MET A 177 -12.98 -20.08 -2.13
CA MET A 177 -14.40 -20.35 -2.42
C MET A 177 -14.65 -21.76 -2.98
N ILE A 178 -13.71 -22.31 -3.75
CA ILE A 178 -13.82 -23.67 -4.32
C ILE A 178 -13.70 -24.74 -3.23
N ASP A 179 -12.84 -24.52 -2.23
CA ASP A 179 -12.67 -25.47 -1.12
C ASP A 179 -13.82 -25.43 -0.10
N TYR A 180 -14.51 -24.29 0.01
CA TYR A 180 -15.70 -24.17 0.86
C TYR A 180 -16.94 -24.85 0.26
N ALA A 181 -17.03 -24.95 -1.07
CA ALA A 181 -18.15 -25.60 -1.76
C ALA A 181 -18.04 -27.15 -1.83
N LYS A 182 -16.93 -27.73 -1.35
CA LYS A 182 -16.65 -29.18 -1.37
C LYS A 182 -16.82 -29.87 0.00
N LYS A 183 -17.28 -29.15 1.02
CA LYS A 183 -17.67 -29.69 2.34
C LYS A 183 -19.16 -29.55 2.53
#